data_AF-A0AB35UVE8-F1
#
_entry.id   AF-A0AB35UVE8-F1
#
_cell.length_a   1.000
_cell.length_b   1.000
_cell.length_c   1.000
_cell.angle_alpha   90.00
_cell.angle_beta   90.00
_cell.angle_gamma   90.00
#
_symmetry.space_group_name_H-M   'P 1'
#
loop_
_entity.id
_entity.type
_entity.pdbx_description
1 polymer ?
#
loop_
_entity_poly.entity_id
_entity_poly.type
_entity_poly.pdbx_seq_one_letter_code
_entity_poly.pdbx_strand_id
1 'polypeptide(L)'
;MEKTLFNIRKLYYITFLLFPPSFSYAISAPHRGGEVIISIKNNNPCFTINNSLEKKGGFNIVIYEDNLQNPETPKIWSYESNYEQDFKKENDCVVISDFLASSIKLDNYYSVTLSDIKISYEKDFCIAKKNEDYVVQDFDYENNKCVDKELSFWEKFRSFFNKFFSLLS
;
A
#
# COMPACT_ATOMS: atom_id res chain seq x y z
N MET A 1 -60.85 -33.98 -0.95
CA MET A 1 -59.65 -33.99 -0.09
C MET A 1 -58.49 -33.21 -0.74
N GLU A 2 -58.78 -32.16 -1.53
CA GLU A 2 -57.74 -31.38 -2.27
C GLU A 2 -57.48 -29.99 -1.69
N LYS A 3 -58.46 -29.40 -0.98
CA LYS A 3 -58.36 -28.03 -0.46
C LYS A 3 -57.34 -27.90 0.69
N THR A 4 -57.03 -28.98 1.39
CA THR A 4 -56.04 -29.03 2.48
C THR A 4 -54.60 -29.06 1.98
N LEU A 5 -54.33 -29.71 0.84
CA LEU A 5 -52.99 -29.81 0.23
C LEU A 5 -52.50 -28.47 -0.34
N PHE A 6 -53.40 -27.67 -0.92
CA PHE A 6 -53.07 -26.36 -1.51
C PHE A 6 -52.61 -25.33 -0.46
N ASN A 7 -53.14 -25.43 0.76
CA ASN A 7 -52.80 -24.54 1.87
C ASN A 7 -51.42 -24.82 2.46
N ILE A 8 -51.02 -26.09 2.55
CA ILE A 8 -49.72 -26.51 3.09
C ILE A 8 -48.59 -26.05 2.17
N ARG A 9 -48.79 -26.14 0.85
CA ARG A 9 -47.77 -25.74 -0.15
C ARG A 9 -47.52 -24.23 -0.11
N LYS A 10 -48.56 -23.40 0.03
CA LYS A 10 -48.43 -21.95 0.25
C LYS A 10 -47.74 -21.62 1.57
N LEU A 11 -48.03 -22.38 2.63
CA LEU A 11 -47.41 -22.19 3.94
C LEU A 11 -45.88 -22.36 3.86
N TYR A 12 -45.40 -23.40 3.16
CA TYR A 12 -43.96 -23.64 2.96
C TYR A 12 -43.23 -22.49 2.22
N TYR A 13 -43.87 -21.90 1.20
CA TYR A 13 -43.30 -20.74 0.51
C TYR A 13 -43.20 -19.51 1.43
N ILE A 14 -44.16 -19.34 2.34
CA ILE A 14 -44.16 -18.24 3.31
C ILE A 14 -43.09 -18.44 4.38
N THR A 15 -42.91 -19.67 4.88
CA THR A 15 -41.83 -19.97 5.86
C THR A 15 -40.44 -19.85 5.26
N PHE A 16 -40.26 -20.18 3.97
CA PHE A 16 -38.99 -20.01 3.27
C PHE A 16 -38.61 -18.52 3.07
N LEU A 17 -39.59 -17.63 2.92
CA LEU A 17 -39.37 -16.18 2.83
C LEU A 17 -39.11 -15.51 4.19
N LEU A 18 -39.56 -16.13 5.30
CA LEU A 18 -39.41 -15.60 6.66
C LEU A 18 -38.08 -15.98 7.34
N PHE A 19 -37.28 -16.86 6.74
CA PHE A 19 -35.89 -17.08 7.11
C PHE A 19 -35.00 -16.33 6.12
N PRO A 20 -34.77 -15.00 6.30
CA PRO A 20 -33.69 -14.37 5.57
C PRO A 20 -32.40 -15.11 5.92
N PRO A 21 -31.50 -15.39 4.95
CA PRO A 21 -30.13 -15.76 5.28
C PRO A 21 -29.50 -14.55 5.97
N SER A 22 -29.66 -14.46 7.28
CA SER A 22 -28.91 -13.54 8.11
C SER A 22 -27.47 -14.03 8.05
N PHE A 23 -26.64 -13.33 7.30
CA PHE A 23 -25.23 -13.00 7.54
C PHE A 23 -24.62 -12.44 6.25
N SER A 24 -25.11 -11.28 5.80
CA SER A 24 -24.31 -10.42 4.93
C SER A 24 -23.42 -9.57 5.83
N TYR A 25 -22.20 -10.03 6.10
CA TYR A 25 -21.18 -9.17 6.68
C TYR A 25 -20.67 -8.26 5.57
N ALA A 26 -21.08 -6.99 5.59
CA ALA A 26 -20.43 -5.97 4.80
C ALA A 26 -19.04 -5.71 5.41
N ILE A 27 -18.02 -6.37 4.88
CA ILE A 27 -16.62 -6.04 5.19
C ILE A 27 -16.36 -4.73 4.46
N SER A 28 -16.37 -3.60 5.18
CA SER A 28 -16.03 -2.30 4.58
C SER A 28 -14.58 -2.35 4.11
N ALA A 29 -14.36 -2.05 2.83
CA ALA A 29 -13.01 -1.78 2.34
C ALA A 29 -12.40 -0.64 3.18
N PRO A 30 -11.11 -0.71 3.53
CA PRO A 30 -10.44 0.37 4.26
C PRO A 30 -10.57 1.70 3.52
N HIS A 31 -10.78 2.79 4.25
CA HIS A 31 -10.83 4.13 3.66
C HIS A 31 -9.44 4.55 3.16
N ARG A 32 -9.36 5.27 2.03
CA ARG A 32 -8.09 5.81 1.54
C ARG A 32 -7.55 6.88 2.50
N GLY A 33 -6.38 6.60 3.08
CA GLY A 33 -5.72 7.44 4.08
C GLY A 33 -4.74 8.46 3.53
N GLY A 34 -4.23 8.25 2.31
CA GLY A 34 -3.20 9.07 1.68
C GLY A 34 -2.15 8.21 0.97
N GLU A 35 -0.98 8.80 0.72
CA GLU A 35 0.13 8.16 0.01
C GLU A 35 1.19 7.62 0.99
N VAL A 36 1.78 6.47 0.66
CA VAL A 36 2.97 5.96 1.36
C VAL A 36 4.20 6.74 0.92
N ILE A 37 5.01 7.22 1.86
CA ILE A 37 6.32 7.80 1.55
C ILE A 37 7.35 6.69 1.53
N ILE A 38 8.13 6.62 0.46
CA ILE A 38 9.17 5.62 0.28
C ILE A 38 10.52 6.34 0.16
N SER A 39 11.47 5.92 0.96
CA SER A 39 12.84 6.43 0.98
C SER A 39 13.84 5.27 1.01
N ILE A 40 15.14 5.57 0.88
CA ILE A 40 16.21 4.57 0.99
C ILE A 40 16.98 4.82 2.29
N LYS A 41 17.10 3.79 3.13
CA LYS A 41 17.88 3.82 4.37
C LYS A 41 18.75 2.58 4.43
N ASN A 42 20.07 2.75 4.61
CA ASN A 42 21.05 1.67 4.57
C ASN A 42 20.91 0.80 3.31
N ASN A 43 20.78 1.46 2.16
CA ASN A 43 20.57 0.83 0.86
C ASN A 43 19.35 -0.09 0.77
N ASN A 44 18.33 0.08 1.62
CA ASN A 44 17.08 -0.68 1.60
C ASN A 44 15.87 0.27 1.56
N PRO A 45 14.74 -0.12 0.96
CA PRO A 45 13.54 0.72 0.97
C PRO A 45 12.93 0.79 2.38
N CYS A 46 12.45 1.99 2.67
CA CYS A 46 12.07 2.47 3.98
C CYS A 46 10.72 3.18 3.82
N PHE A 47 9.68 2.56 4.37
CA PHE A 47 8.28 2.95 4.17
C PHE A 47 7.78 3.73 5.37
N THR A 48 7.15 4.88 5.12
CA THR A 48 6.53 5.75 6.12
C THR A 48 5.21 6.31 5.58
N ILE A 49 4.43 6.95 6.45
CA ILE A 49 3.25 7.73 6.06
C ILE A 49 3.37 9.14 6.60
N ASN A 50 2.93 10.13 5.85
CA ASN A 50 2.82 11.49 6.36
C ASN A 50 1.54 11.60 7.19
N ASN A 51 1.62 11.22 8.47
CA ASN A 51 0.49 11.41 9.36
C ASN A 51 0.92 12.18 10.61
N SER A 52 0.39 13.40 10.75
CA SER A 52 0.56 14.22 11.95
C SER A 52 -0.14 13.63 13.17
N LEU A 53 -1.01 12.64 12.97
CA LEU A 53 -1.67 11.88 14.03
C LEU A 53 -0.90 10.58 14.26
N GLU A 54 -0.26 10.47 15.43
CA GLU A 54 0.32 9.24 15.97
C GLU A 54 -0.76 8.15 16.06
N LYS A 55 -0.97 7.42 14.97
CA LYS A 55 -1.92 6.32 14.94
C LYS A 55 -1.30 5.12 15.63
N LYS A 56 -2.01 4.61 16.62
CA LYS A 56 -1.69 3.38 17.35
C LYS A 56 -2.54 2.25 16.80
N GLY A 57 -1.92 1.13 16.47
CA GLY A 57 -2.60 -0.05 15.94
C GLY A 57 -1.70 -0.90 15.07
N GLY A 58 -2.08 -2.17 14.94
CA GLY A 58 -1.39 -3.10 14.04
C GLY A 58 -1.55 -2.64 12.60
N PHE A 59 -0.50 -2.77 11.82
CA PHE A 59 -0.50 -2.39 10.42
C PHE A 59 0.19 -3.47 9.62
N ASN A 60 -0.26 -3.64 8.38
CA ASN A 60 0.41 -4.49 7.42
C ASN A 60 1.03 -3.64 6.31
N ILE A 61 2.13 -4.11 5.77
CA ILE A 61 2.73 -3.61 4.54
C ILE A 61 2.75 -4.78 3.59
N VAL A 62 2.20 -4.60 2.39
CA VAL A 62 2.19 -5.61 1.34
C VAL A 62 2.76 -4.97 0.09
N ILE A 63 3.67 -5.69 -0.57
CA ILE A 63 4.26 -5.26 -1.84
C ILE A 63 3.90 -6.28 -2.89
N TYR A 64 3.38 -5.75 -4.00
CA TYR A 64 2.97 -6.51 -5.16
C TYR A 64 3.99 -6.25 -6.28
N GLU A 65 4.49 -7.31 -6.89
CA GLU A 65 5.10 -7.21 -8.22
C GLU A 65 3.94 -7.26 -9.20
N ASP A 66 3.53 -6.08 -9.66
CA ASP A 66 2.46 -5.99 -10.63
C ASP A 66 3.09 -5.90 -12.02
N ASN A 67 2.63 -6.77 -12.89
CA ASN A 67 2.89 -6.65 -14.30
C ASN A 67 1.59 -6.14 -14.87
N LEU A 68 1.57 -4.92 -15.39
CA LEU A 68 0.37 -4.25 -15.94
C LEU A 68 -0.44 -5.11 -16.94
N GLN A 69 0.14 -6.20 -17.43
CA GLN A 69 -0.45 -7.18 -18.34
C GLN A 69 -1.15 -8.38 -17.66
N ASN A 70 -0.94 -8.64 -16.36
CA ASN A 70 -1.55 -9.76 -15.63
C ASN A 70 -2.10 -9.32 -14.25
N PRO A 71 -3.43 -9.25 -14.07
CA PRO A 71 -4.05 -8.75 -12.84
C PRO A 71 -3.94 -9.73 -11.65
N GLU A 72 -3.47 -10.97 -11.86
CA GLU A 72 -3.09 -11.86 -10.77
C GLU A 72 -1.69 -11.45 -10.26
N THR A 73 -1.63 -10.34 -9.52
CA THR A 73 -0.38 -9.78 -9.01
C THR A 73 0.20 -10.68 -7.92
N PRO A 74 1.35 -11.35 -8.13
CA PRO A 74 1.99 -12.10 -7.06
C PRO A 74 2.39 -11.14 -5.94
N LYS A 75 1.86 -11.41 -4.75
CA LYS A 75 2.38 -10.83 -3.51
C LYS A 75 3.82 -11.30 -3.36
N ILE A 76 4.78 -10.37 -3.46
CA ILE A 76 6.21 -10.69 -3.34
C ILE A 76 6.70 -10.54 -1.91
N TRP A 77 6.07 -9.67 -1.13
CA TRP A 77 6.51 -9.42 0.23
C TRP A 77 5.38 -8.92 1.12
N SER A 78 5.43 -9.26 2.40
CA SER A 78 4.63 -8.58 3.41
C SER A 78 5.27 -8.54 4.77
N TYR A 79 4.87 -7.55 5.53
CA TYR A 79 5.12 -7.43 6.95
C TYR A 79 3.83 -7.12 7.67
N GLU A 80 3.69 -7.67 8.87
CA GLU A 80 2.60 -7.41 9.78
C GLU A 80 3.20 -6.97 11.11
N SER A 81 2.81 -5.79 11.56
CA SER A 81 3.21 -5.28 12.86
C SER A 81 2.22 -5.73 13.93
N ASN A 82 2.72 -5.91 15.15
CA ASN A 82 1.86 -6.19 16.29
C ASN A 82 1.09 -4.93 16.68
N TYR A 83 -0.08 -5.11 17.31
CA TYR A 83 -0.97 -4.01 17.72
C TYR A 83 -0.33 -2.98 18.68
N GLU A 84 0.74 -3.39 19.36
CA GLU A 84 1.53 -2.55 20.27
C GLU A 84 2.60 -1.69 19.55
N GLN A 85 2.82 -1.90 18.26
CA GLN A 85 3.78 -1.13 17.46
C GLN A 85 3.05 0.03 16.78
N ASP A 86 3.38 1.26 17.19
CA ASP A 86 2.83 2.47 16.59
C ASP A 86 3.31 2.63 15.13
N PHE A 87 2.51 3.31 14.31
CA PHE A 87 2.96 3.73 12.98
C PHE A 87 4.21 4.59 13.13
N LYS A 88 5.30 4.17 12.49
CA LYS A 88 6.56 4.87 12.65
C LYS A 88 6.55 6.23 11.89
N LYS A 89 7.00 7.29 12.56
CA LYS A 89 7.08 8.69 12.03
C LYS A 89 8.13 8.83 10.94
N GLU A 90 8.14 9.90 10.15
CA GLU A 90 9.14 10.15 9.07
C GLU A 90 10.61 9.75 9.34
N ASN A 91 11.11 9.85 10.58
CA ASN A 91 12.49 9.50 10.94
C ASN A 91 12.70 8.04 11.38
N ASP A 92 11.62 7.34 11.70
CA ASP A 92 11.59 5.93 12.08
C ASP A 92 10.74 5.22 11.02
N CYS A 93 11.33 4.37 10.20
CA CYS A 93 10.60 3.73 9.11
C CYS A 93 10.64 2.22 9.25
N VAL A 94 9.75 1.56 8.52
CA VAL A 94 9.86 0.12 8.34
C VAL A 94 10.86 -0.12 7.24
N VAL A 95 12.07 -0.48 7.63
CA VAL A 95 13.14 -0.89 6.72
C VAL A 95 12.93 -2.34 6.39
N ILE A 96 12.91 -2.65 5.10
CA ILE A 96 12.88 -4.05 4.66
C ILE A 96 14.30 -4.47 4.28
N SER A 97 15.01 -5.11 5.21
CA SER A 97 16.36 -5.63 4.98
C SER A 97 16.40 -6.74 3.93
N ASP A 98 15.31 -7.51 3.83
CA ASP A 98 15.27 -8.74 3.04
C ASP A 98 14.69 -8.50 1.64
N PHE A 99 14.13 -7.31 1.39
CA PHE A 99 13.47 -6.96 0.13
C PHE A 99 14.45 -7.05 -1.04
N LEU A 100 15.66 -6.52 -0.86
CA LEU A 100 16.69 -6.57 -1.90
C LEU A 100 17.37 -7.94 -2.00
N ALA A 101 17.28 -8.77 -0.96
CA ALA A 101 17.71 -10.16 -1.01
C ALA A 101 16.69 -11.04 -1.78
N SER A 102 15.41 -10.64 -1.81
CA SER A 102 14.34 -11.36 -2.49
C SER A 102 14.20 -10.97 -3.98
N SER A 103 15.17 -11.32 -4.83
CA SER A 103 15.01 -11.40 -6.31
C SER A 103 14.30 -10.23 -7.01
N ILE A 104 14.46 -9.00 -6.52
CA ILE A 104 13.79 -7.82 -7.09
C ILE A 104 14.40 -7.46 -8.44
N LYS A 105 13.54 -7.11 -9.39
CA LYS A 105 13.94 -6.63 -10.71
C LYS A 105 14.07 -5.12 -10.63
N LEU A 106 15.23 -4.62 -11.02
CA LEU A 106 15.45 -3.18 -11.16
C LEU A 106 14.61 -2.64 -12.31
N ASP A 107 14.24 -1.37 -12.21
CA ASP A 107 13.46 -0.64 -13.20
C ASP A 107 12.10 -1.31 -13.49
N ASN A 108 11.57 -2.03 -12.50
CA ASN A 108 10.27 -2.69 -12.57
C ASN A 108 9.23 -1.98 -11.69
N TYR A 109 7.96 -2.17 -12.05
CA TYR A 109 6.82 -1.61 -11.35
C TYR A 109 6.48 -2.41 -10.09
N TYR A 110 6.30 -1.69 -8.99
CA TYR A 110 5.86 -2.22 -7.71
C TYR A 110 4.77 -1.35 -7.13
N SER A 111 3.80 -1.98 -6.48
CA SER A 111 2.79 -1.28 -5.69
C SER A 111 2.95 -1.67 -4.23
N VAL A 112 3.01 -0.68 -3.35
CA VAL A 112 2.99 -0.91 -1.90
C VAL A 112 1.67 -0.45 -1.32
N THR A 113 1.08 -1.32 -0.52
CA THR A 113 -0.07 -1.02 0.33
C THR A 113 0.37 -1.09 1.78
N LEU A 114 0.15 -0.02 2.52
CA LEU A 114 0.31 0.03 3.96
C LEU A 114 -1.08 0.25 4.56
N SER A 115 -1.62 -0.72 5.28
CA SER A 115 -3.01 -0.64 5.78
C SER A 115 -3.16 -1.06 7.23
N ASP A 116 -4.21 -0.54 7.84
CA ASP A 116 -4.81 -0.99 9.09
C ASP A 116 -6.28 -1.36 8.78
N ILE A 117 -6.99 -1.94 9.74
CA ILE A 117 -8.38 -2.40 9.65
C ILE A 117 -9.31 -1.34 9.03
N LYS A 118 -9.03 -0.05 9.24
CA LYS A 118 -9.90 1.06 8.81
C LYS A 118 -9.36 1.86 7.64
N ILE A 119 -8.05 1.88 7.42
CA ILE A 119 -7.41 2.84 6.52
C ILE A 119 -6.30 2.18 5.71
N SER A 120 -6.27 2.42 4.40
CA SER A 120 -5.22 1.98 3.48
C SER A 120 -4.49 3.18 2.88
N TYR A 121 -3.18 3.08 2.79
CA TYR A 121 -2.29 4.00 2.09
C TYR A 121 -1.60 3.22 0.97
N GLU A 122 -1.54 3.81 -0.22
CA GLU A 122 -1.01 3.14 -1.41
C GLU A 122 0.01 4.06 -2.09
N LYS A 123 1.05 3.48 -2.66
CA LYS A 123 1.96 4.17 -3.58
C LYS A 123 2.55 3.18 -4.57
N ASP A 124 2.61 3.60 -5.82
CA ASP A 124 3.31 2.87 -6.87
C ASP A 124 4.72 3.45 -7.03
N PHE A 125 5.70 2.57 -7.20
CA PHE A 125 7.11 2.94 -7.21
C PHE A 125 7.94 1.96 -8.02
N CYS A 126 9.14 2.42 -8.37
CA CYS A 126 10.19 1.57 -8.93
C CYS A 126 11.47 1.70 -8.11
N ILE A 127 12.37 0.74 -8.30
CA ILE A 127 13.73 0.80 -7.75
C ILE A 127 14.72 0.73 -8.89
N ALA A 128 15.62 1.72 -8.96
CA ALA A 128 16.76 1.71 -9.85
C ALA A 128 18.06 1.64 -9.06
N LYS A 129 19.16 1.26 -9.71
CA LYS A 129 20.51 1.32 -9.15
C LYS A 129 21.31 2.40 -9.87
N LYS A 130 21.81 3.38 -9.12
CA LYS A 130 22.60 4.50 -9.63
C LYS A 130 23.88 4.65 -8.84
N ASN A 131 25.03 4.57 -9.52
CA ASN A 131 26.34 4.76 -8.89
C ASN A 131 26.49 3.95 -7.59
N GLU A 132 26.13 2.67 -7.65
CA GLU A 132 26.14 1.69 -6.56
C GLU A 132 25.01 1.80 -5.51
N ASP A 133 24.33 2.94 -5.42
CA ASP A 133 23.20 3.16 -4.51
C ASP A 133 21.85 2.83 -5.16
N TYR A 134 20.92 2.29 -4.38
CA TYR A 134 19.53 2.17 -4.82
C TYR A 134 18.80 3.52 -4.69
N VAL A 135 17.92 3.79 -5.65
CA VAL A 135 17.06 4.98 -5.65
C VAL A 135 15.62 4.57 -5.91
N VAL A 136 14.69 5.25 -5.25
CA VAL A 136 13.26 5.12 -5.52
C VAL A 136 12.91 6.05 -6.67
N GLN A 137 12.15 5.51 -7.62
CA GLN A 137 11.64 6.21 -8.80
C GLN A 137 10.11 6.18 -8.77
N ASP A 138 9.48 7.14 -9.43
CA ASP A 138 8.04 7.12 -9.65
C ASP A 138 7.75 6.40 -10.98
N PHE A 139 6.55 5.84 -11.12
CA PHE A 139 6.13 5.21 -12.38
C PHE A 139 5.40 6.21 -13.28
N ASP A 140 5.88 6.37 -14.50
CA ASP A 140 5.23 7.16 -15.53
C ASP A 140 4.25 6.27 -16.31
N TYR A 141 2.96 6.42 -16.02
CA TYR A 141 1.89 5.66 -16.68
C TYR A 141 1.69 6.04 -18.15
N GLU A 142 2.08 7.24 -18.58
CA GLU A 142 1.92 7.65 -19.99
C GLU A 142 2.91 6.91 -20.88
N ASN A 143 4.13 6.71 -20.39
CA ASN A 143 5.21 6.05 -21.12
C ASN A 143 5.50 4.62 -20.63
N ASN A 144 4.73 4.12 -19.66
CA ASN A 144 4.86 2.80 -19.07
C ASN A 144 6.29 2.48 -18.61
N LYS A 145 6.92 3.43 -17.91
CA LYS A 145 8.35 3.35 -17.54
C LYS A 145 8.61 3.95 -16.16
N CYS A 146 9.67 3.48 -15.52
CA CYS A 146 10.17 4.08 -14.29
C CYS A 146 10.94 5.36 -14.61
N VAL A 147 10.60 6.45 -13.93
CA VAL A 147 11.25 7.76 -14.09
C VAL A 147 11.77 8.25 -12.76
N ASP A 148 12.89 8.95 -12.81
CA ASP A 148 13.38 9.63 -11.62
C ASP A 148 12.33 10.58 -11.09
N LYS A 149 12.08 10.45 -9.78
CA LYS A 149 11.22 11.37 -9.04
C LYS A 149 11.66 12.78 -9.37
N GLU A 150 10.82 13.53 -10.07
CA GLU A 150 11.08 14.94 -10.31
C GLU A 150 11.09 15.60 -8.95
N LEU A 151 12.28 15.90 -8.43
CA LEU A 151 12.44 16.66 -7.20
C LEU A 151 11.53 17.88 -7.31
N SER A 152 10.56 17.96 -6.40
CA SER A 152 9.59 19.04 -6.38
C SER A 152 10.37 20.35 -6.41
N PHE A 153 9.88 21.34 -7.15
CA PHE A 153 10.59 22.62 -7.36
C PHE A 153 11.18 23.19 -6.06
N TRP A 154 10.48 23.01 -4.93
CA TRP A 154 10.92 23.35 -3.58
C TRP A 154 12.14 22.57 -3.06
N GLU A 155 12.28 21.29 -3.35
CA GLU A 155 13.43 20.46 -2.97
C GLU A 155 14.67 20.81 -3.79
N LYS A 156 14.50 21.07 -5.10
CA LYS A 156 15.56 21.63 -5.96
C LYS A 156 16.03 23.00 -5.43
N PHE A 157 15.07 23.86 -5.08
CA PHE A 157 15.35 25.17 -4.51
C PHE A 157 16.10 25.07 -3.17
N ARG A 158 15.65 24.22 -2.25
CA ARG A 158 16.28 24.01 -0.94
C ARG A 158 17.70 23.42 -1.07
N SER A 159 17.88 22.45 -1.96
CA SER A 159 19.19 21.85 -2.26
C SER A 159 20.18 22.88 -2.82
N PHE A 160 19.72 23.70 -3.77
CA PHE A 160 20.51 24.79 -4.33
C PHE A 160 20.90 25.81 -3.25
N PHE A 161 19.97 26.22 -2.41
CA PHE A 161 20.23 27.16 -1.30
C PHE A 161 21.22 26.60 -0.28
N ASN A 162 21.09 25.33 0.11
CA ASN A 162 22.04 24.68 1.03
C ASN A 162 23.46 24.63 0.44
N LYS A 163 23.61 24.30 -0.86
CA LYS A 163 24.90 24.32 -1.56
C LYS A 163 25.48 25.74 -1.67
N PHE A 164 24.65 26.73 -1.97
CA PHE A 164 25.06 28.12 -2.08
C PHE A 164 25.58 28.67 -0.74
N PHE A 165 24.87 28.39 0.36
CA PHE A 165 25.31 28.81 1.70
C PHE A 165 26.54 28.04 2.19
N SER A 166 26.74 26.78 1.81
CA SER A 166 27.96 26.04 2.17
C SER A 166 29.23 26.55 1.46
N LEU A 167 29.10 27.28 0.36
CA LEU A 167 30.22 27.91 -0.37
C LEU A 167 30.53 29.32 0.12
N LEU A 168 29.62 29.92 0.89
CA LEU A 168 29.74 31.27 1.46
C LEU A 168 30.16 31.26 2.94
N SER A 169 30.18 30.07 3.55
CA SER A 169 30.75 29.76 4.87
C SER A 169 32.21 29.34 4.75
#